data_AF-G6XIM8-F1
#
_entry.id   AF-G6XIM8-F1
#
_cell.length_a   1.000
_cell.length_b   1.000
_cell.length_c   1.000
_cell.angle_alpha   90.00
_cell.angle_beta   90.00
_cell.angle_gamma   90.00
#
_symmetry.space_group_name_H-M   'P 1'
#
loop_
_entity.id
_entity.type
_entity.pdbx_description
1 polymer ?
#
loop_
_entity_poly.entity_id
_entity_poly.type
_entity_poly.pdbx_seq_one_letter_code
_entity_poly.pdbx_strand_id
1 'polypeptide(L)'
;MELTAAAEALEALKRPCTVRLHTDSEYLRNGITRWHTGWVRRKWRNAAGDPVANMDLWQRILEAAKPHEIEWLWVRGHSGDENNERVDELATRGREEL
;
A
#
# COMPACT_ATOMS: atom_id res chain seq x y z
N MET A 1 -6.13 -1.95 6.93
CA MET A 1 -6.38 -3.19 6.16
C MET A 1 -5.57 -3.17 4.86
N GLU A 2 -5.93 -2.40 3.83
CA GLU A 2 -5.19 -2.41 2.55
C GLU A 2 -3.74 -1.89 2.64
N LEU A 3 -3.53 -0.72 3.26
CA LEU A 3 -2.17 -0.19 3.46
C LEU A 3 -1.33 -1.07 4.40
N THR A 4 -1.97 -1.64 5.42
CA THR A 4 -1.33 -2.58 6.35
C THR A 4 -0.85 -3.81 5.60
N ALA A 5 -1.70 -4.40 4.75
CA ALA A 5 -1.35 -5.55 3.93
C ALA A 5 -0.19 -5.24 2.96
N ALA A 6 -0.21 -4.06 2.33
CA ALA A 6 0.90 -3.63 1.47
C ALA A 6 2.22 -3.45 2.24
N ALA A 7 2.16 -2.86 3.44
CA ALA A 7 3.34 -2.70 4.30
C ALA A 7 3.91 -4.05 4.72
N GLU A 8 3.07 -4.94 5.25
CA GLU A 8 3.50 -6.25 5.74
C GLU A 8 4.03 -7.14 4.62
N ALA A 9 3.39 -7.12 3.44
CA ALA A 9 3.86 -7.89 2.28
C ALA A 9 5.27 -7.48 1.84
N LEU A 10 5.57 -6.18 1.86
CA LEU A 10 6.90 -5.67 1.52
C LEU A 10 7.91 -5.92 2.64
N GLU A 11 7.53 -5.71 3.89
CA GLU A 11 8.39 -5.97 5.06
C GLU A 11 8.75 -7.46 5.23
N ALA A 12 7.90 -8.37 4.74
CA ALA A 12 8.18 -9.81 4.74
C ALA A 12 9.34 -10.21 3.81
N LEU A 13 9.70 -9.36 2.83
CA LEU A 13 10.78 -9.63 1.88
C LEU A 13 12.16 -9.40 2.53
N LYS A 14 12.90 -10.48 2.78
CA LYS A 14 14.19 -10.43 3.50
C LYS A 14 15.40 -10.04 2.65
N ARG A 15 15.20 -9.76 1.36
CA ARG A 15 16.27 -9.44 0.40
C ARG A 15 15.71 -8.60 -0.76
N PRO A 16 16.55 -7.85 -1.49
CA PRO A 16 16.15 -7.18 -2.72
C PRO A 16 15.45 -8.13 -3.69
N CYS A 17 14.32 -7.69 -4.25
CA CYS A 17 13.45 -8.49 -5.11
C CYS A 17 12.84 -7.61 -6.19
N THR A 18 12.54 -8.19 -7.34
CA THR A 18 11.62 -7.60 -8.32
C THR A 18 10.21 -8.06 -7.96
N VAL A 19 9.32 -7.11 -7.66
CA VAL A 19 7.99 -7.36 -7.10
C VAL A 19 6.94 -6.78 -8.04
N ARG A 20 5.93 -7.58 -8.38
CA ARG A 20 4.70 -7.12 -9.01
C ARG A 20 3.62 -7.06 -7.94
N LEU A 21 3.28 -5.86 -7.49
CA LEU A 21 2.28 -5.66 -6.43
C LEU A 21 0.95 -5.28 -7.06
N HIS A 22 -0.01 -6.19 -6.94
CA HIS A 22 -1.39 -6.02 -7.39
C HIS A 22 -2.23 -5.37 -6.28
N THR A 23 -2.99 -4.35 -6.62
CA THR A 23 -3.94 -3.71 -5.70
C THR A 23 -5.12 -3.14 -6.46
N ASP A 24 -6.32 -3.26 -5.90
CA ASP A 24 -7.51 -2.53 -6.36
C ASP A 24 -7.71 -1.19 -5.64
N SER A 25 -6.92 -0.94 -4.59
CA SER A 25 -6.94 0.29 -3.83
C SER A 25 -6.51 1.48 -4.68
N GLU A 26 -7.49 2.29 -5.08
CA GLU A 26 -7.20 3.60 -5.68
C GLU A 26 -6.40 4.49 -4.72
N TYR A 27 -6.58 4.31 -3.41
CA TYR A 27 -5.85 5.07 -2.39
C TYR A 27 -4.36 4.72 -2.39
N LEU A 28 -4.01 3.41 -2.38
CA LEU A 28 -2.61 2.97 -2.46
C LEU A 28 -1.97 3.39 -3.79
N ARG A 29 -2.68 3.17 -4.91
CA ARG A 29 -2.22 3.57 -6.25
C ARG A 29 -1.92 5.06 -6.32
N ASN A 30 -2.88 5.92 -5.93
CA ASN A 30 -2.70 7.36 -6.02
C ASN A 30 -1.64 7.87 -5.03
N GLY A 31 -1.55 7.26 -3.84
CA GLY A 31 -0.50 7.60 -2.88
C GLY A 31 0.90 7.33 -3.43
N ILE A 32 1.14 6.13 -3.98
CA ILE A 32 2.44 5.79 -4.58
C ILE A 32 2.71 6.58 -5.86
N THR A 33 1.75 6.71 -6.77
CA THR A 33 2.03 7.30 -8.09
C THR A 33 1.97 8.82 -8.14
N ARG A 34 1.24 9.47 -7.23
CA ARG A 34 0.96 10.92 -7.33
C ARG A 34 1.29 11.70 -6.06
N TRP A 35 0.96 11.18 -4.88
CA TRP A 35 0.94 12.02 -3.67
C TRP A 35 2.22 11.93 -2.82
N HIS A 36 2.87 10.77 -2.75
CA HIS A 36 3.96 10.55 -1.79
C HIS A 36 5.11 11.55 -1.96
N THR A 37 5.48 11.92 -3.19
CA THR A 37 6.53 12.91 -3.47
C THR A 37 6.19 14.26 -2.86
N GLY A 38 4.92 14.67 -2.97
CA GLY A 38 4.40 15.90 -2.37
C GLY A 38 4.40 15.84 -0.84
N TRP A 39 4.00 14.71 -0.26
CA TRP A 39 4.02 14.51 1.19
C TRP A 39 5.43 14.56 1.75
N VAL A 40 6.39 13.85 1.14
CA VAL A 40 7.80 13.85 1.56
C VAL A 40 8.37 15.26 1.50
N ARG A 41 8.12 16.00 0.40
CA ARG A 41 8.57 17.40 0.26
C ARG A 41 7.95 18.32 1.32
N ARG A 42 6.71 18.07 1.73
CA ARG A 42 6.00 18.84 2.77
C ARG A 42 6.19 18.28 4.17
N LYS A 43 7.19 17.42 4.41
CA LYS A 43 7.45 16.78 5.70
C LYS A 43 6.20 16.12 6.30
N TRP A 44 5.46 15.39 5.46
CA TRP A 44 4.26 14.64 5.80
C TRP A 44 3.08 15.50 6.28
N ARG A 45 2.96 16.71 5.74
CA ARG A 45 1.81 17.58 5.98
C ARG A 45 0.95 17.74 4.74
N ASN A 46 -0.37 17.75 4.95
CA ASN A 46 -1.36 18.01 3.91
C ASN A 46 -1.41 19.51 3.55
N ALA A 47 -2.36 19.92 2.69
CA ALA A 47 -2.49 21.32 2.28
C ALA A 47 -2.98 22.25 3.41
N ALA A 48 -3.69 21.71 4.41
CA ALA A 48 -4.13 22.44 5.60
C ALA A 48 -3.04 22.56 6.68
N GLY A 49 -1.91 21.85 6.52
CA GLY A 49 -0.82 21.82 7.49
C GLY A 49 -0.91 20.68 8.50
N ASP A 50 -1.97 19.88 8.48
CA ASP A 50 -2.13 18.72 9.34
C ASP A 50 -1.30 17.52 8.86
N PRO A 51 -0.96 16.58 9.76
CA PRO A 51 -0.34 15.32 9.36
C PRO A 51 -1.16 14.59 8.29
N VAL A 52 -0.48 13.97 7.32
CA VAL A 52 -1.11 13.10 6.33
C VAL A 52 -1.73 11.89 7.05
N ALA A 53 -2.95 11.52 6.66
CA ALA A 53 -3.61 10.34 7.20
C ALA A 53 -2.77 9.07 6.90
N ASN A 54 -2.66 8.16 7.89
CA ASN A 54 -1.87 6.93 7.80
C ASN A 54 -0.38 7.17 7.47
N MET A 55 0.17 8.32 7.88
CA MET A 55 1.57 8.70 7.65
C MET A 55 2.55 7.60 8.07
N ASP A 56 2.30 6.96 9.21
CA ASP A 56 3.09 5.86 9.76
C ASP A 56 3.16 4.66 8.79
N LEU A 57 2.01 4.23 8.25
CA LEU A 57 1.96 3.14 7.28
C LEU A 57 2.62 3.53 5.96
N TRP A 58 2.43 4.77 5.50
CA TRP A 58 3.08 5.25 4.30
C TRP A 58 4.61 5.29 4.42
N GLN A 59 5.12 5.71 5.58
CA GLN A 59 6.56 5.68 5.85
C GLN A 59 7.09 4.25 5.84
N ARG A 60 6.38 3.30 6.46
CA ARG A 60 6.72 1.87 6.43
C ARG A 60 6.77 1.31 5.01
N ILE A 61 5.73 1.54 4.21
CA ILE A 61 5.66 1.09 2.82
C ILE A 61 6.82 1.65 2.01
N LEU A 62 7.07 2.97 2.11
CA LEU A 62 8.14 3.61 1.34
C LEU A 62 9.52 3.11 1.77
N GLU A 63 9.76 2.87 3.06
CA GLU A 63 11.02 2.34 3.55
C GLU A 63 11.24 0.89 3.10
N ALA A 64 10.24 0.03 3.30
CA ALA A 64 10.27 -1.35 2.90
C ALA A 64 10.40 -1.49 1.37
N ALA A 65 9.88 -0.55 0.60
CA ALA A 65 9.97 -0.56 -0.86
C ALA A 65 11.35 -0.22 -1.41
N LYS A 66 12.18 0.58 -0.72
CA LYS A 66 13.47 1.07 -1.22
C LYS A 66 14.41 0.01 -1.82
N PRO A 67 14.62 -1.17 -1.19
CA PRO A 67 15.54 -2.17 -1.71
C PRO A 67 14.95 -3.00 -2.87
N HIS A 68 13.67 -2.84 -3.21
CA HIS A 68 12.99 -3.65 -4.21
C HIS A 68 12.73 -2.86 -5.49
N GLU A 69 12.71 -3.57 -6.61
CA GLU A 69 12.17 -3.04 -7.87
C GLU A 69 10.69 -3.39 -7.93
N ILE A 70 9.82 -2.41 -7.69
CA ILE A 70 8.38 -2.66 -7.57
C ILE A 70 7.63 -2.11 -8.78
N GLU A 71 6.94 -3.00 -9.48
CA GLU A 71 5.92 -2.66 -10.46
C GLU A 71 4.55 -2.65 -9.76
N TRP A 72 3.92 -1.48 -9.74
CA TRP A 72 2.61 -1.27 -9.11
C TRP A 72 1.50 -1.49 -10.13
N LEU A 73 0.78 -2.61 -10.00
CA LEU A 73 -0.28 -3.01 -10.89
C LEU A 73 -1.62 -2.72 -10.26
N TRP A 74 -2.35 -1.76 -10.82
CA TRP A 74 -3.71 -1.48 -10.39
C TRP A 74 -4.69 -2.34 -11.18
N VAL A 75 -5.49 -3.11 -10.45
CA VAL A 75 -6.61 -3.88 -11.00
C VAL A 75 -7.90 -3.20 -10.60
N ARG A 76 -8.92 -3.25 -11.45
CA ARG A 76 -10.23 -2.69 -11.11
C ARG A 76 -10.92 -3.66 -10.13
N GLY A 77 -11.26 -3.20 -8.93
CA GLY A 77 -12.01 -4.00 -7.96
C GLY A 77 -13.34 -4.51 -8.54
N HIS A 78 -13.65 -5.79 -8.28
CA HIS A 78 -14.79 -6.58 -8.79
C HIS A 78 -14.74 -7.04 -10.26
N SER A 79 -13.56 -7.37 -10.79
CA SER A 79 -13.44 -8.06 -12.08
C SER A 79 -12.67 -9.39 -11.97
N GLY A 80 -13.19 -10.34 -11.17
CA GLY A 80 -12.88 -11.78 -11.30
C GLY A 80 -11.41 -12.21 -11.16
N ASP A 81 -10.60 -11.49 -10.37
CA ASP A 81 -9.25 -11.93 -10.02
C ASP A 81 -9.31 -12.77 -8.73
N GLU A 82 -9.17 -14.09 -8.86
CA GLU A 82 -9.24 -15.06 -7.75
C GLU A 82 -8.30 -14.71 -6.59
N ASN A 83 -7.16 -14.08 -6.87
CA ASN A 83 -6.23 -13.69 -5.80
C ASN A 83 -6.74 -12.48 -5.01
N ASN A 84 -7.42 -11.53 -5.67
CA ASN A 84 -8.03 -10.39 -4.97
C ASN A 84 -9.20 -10.84 -4.11
N GLU A 85 -10.06 -11.72 -4.64
CA GLU A 85 -11.19 -12.27 -3.87
C GLU A 85 -10.68 -13.01 -2.62
N ARG A 86 -9.60 -13.79 -2.76
CA ARG A 86 -8.98 -14.49 -1.64
C ARG A 86 -8.39 -13.53 -0.60
N VAL A 87 -7.78 -12.42 -1.02
CA VAL A 87 -7.26 -11.40 -0.09
C VAL A 87 -8.40 -10.67 0.63
N ASP A 88 -9.49 -10.36 -0.07
CA ASP A 88 -10.67 -9.70 0.51
C ASP A 88 -11.36 -10.61 1.54
N GLU A 89 -11.46 -11.91 1.27
CA GLU A 89 -11.94 -12.89 2.25
C GLU A 89 -11.04 -13.01 3.48
N LEU A 90 -9.72 -12.94 3.30
CA LEU A 90 -8.77 -12.99 4.42
C LEU A 90 -8.83 -11.70 5.25
N ALA A 91 -8.92 -10.55 4.60
CA ALA A 91 -9.07 -9.25 5.25
C ALA A 91 -10.40 -9.16 6.01
N THR A 92 -11.49 -9.68 5.44
CA THR A 92 -12.82 -9.71 6.07
C THR A 92 -12.81 -10.61 7.31
N ARG A 93 -12.25 -11.82 7.21
CA ARG A 93 -12.10 -12.72 8.37
C ARG A 93 -11.26 -12.11 9.49
N GLY A 94 -10.12 -11.49 9.15
CA GLY A 94 -9.28 -10.82 10.15
C GLY A 94 -9.95 -9.64 10.85
N ARG A 95 -11.03 -9.10 10.26
CA ARG A 95 -11.83 -8.02 10.85
C ARG A 95 -12.92 -8.53 11.81
N GLU A 96 -13.36 -9.78 11.65
CA GLU A 96 -14.35 -10.43 12.52
C GLU A 96 -13.73 -11.08 13.77
N GLU A 97 -12.43 -11.39 13.76
CA GLU A 97 -11.69 -11.95 14.91
C GLU A 97 -11.10 -10.89 15.87
N LEU A 98 -11.38 -9.60 15.65
CA LEU A 98 -11.02 -8.46 16.52
C LEU A 98 -12.21 -7.98 17.35
#